data_AF-A0A3A8B3L5-F1
#
_entry.id   AF-A0A3A8B3L5-F1
#
_cell.length_a   1.000
_cell.length_b   1.000
_cell.length_c   1.000
_cell.angle_alpha   90.00
_cell.angle_beta   90.00
_cell.angle_gamma   90.00
#
_symmetry.space_group_name_H-M   'P 1'
#
loop_
_entity.id
_entity.type
_entity.pdbx_description
1 polymer ?
#
loop_
_entity_poly.entity_id
_entity_poly.type
_entity_poly.pdbx_seq_one_letter_code
_entity_poly.pdbx_strand_id
1 'polypeptide(L)'
;MRKTFIVIGAVLFAAGAVHAEERQARIEVSGLWCPSCSYIVGEALQKSASVEIVSFEEHESGESGVYTITFDDTLTALEEIVAQPAAYGYNAVLLDDPSNS
;
A
#
# COMPACT_ATOMS: atom_id res chain seq x y z
N MET A 1 8.47 -52.65 30.63
CA MET A 1 7.04 -52.28 30.69
C MET A 1 6.85 -51.20 31.75
N ARG A 2 6.04 -50.19 31.41
CA ARG A 2 5.29 -49.29 32.33
C ARG A 2 6.10 -48.24 33.10
N LYS A 3 6.02 -46.96 32.69
CA LYS A 3 4.99 -45.93 33.05
C LYS A 3 5.45 -45.21 34.34
N THR A 4 5.51 -43.88 34.52
CA THR A 4 4.73 -42.79 33.91
C THR A 4 5.06 -41.41 34.54
N PHE A 5 4.70 -40.31 33.84
CA PHE A 5 4.20 -38.99 34.32
C PHE A 5 5.25 -38.02 34.95
N ILE A 6 5.33 -36.69 34.70
CA ILE A 6 4.41 -35.57 34.37
C ILE A 6 5.28 -34.42 33.76
N VAL A 7 5.02 -33.90 32.55
CA VAL A 7 4.31 -32.65 32.17
C VAL A 7 4.72 -31.37 32.93
N ILE A 8 5.40 -30.43 32.25
CA ILE A 8 5.26 -28.95 32.29
C ILE A 8 5.74 -28.52 30.87
N GLY A 9 4.97 -27.94 29.96
CA GLY A 9 3.99 -26.89 30.16
C GLY A 9 4.63 -25.52 29.89
N ALA A 10 5.09 -25.26 28.68
CA ALA A 10 5.48 -23.93 28.22
C ALA A 10 4.73 -23.60 26.92
N VAL A 11 3.43 -23.33 27.08
CA VAL A 11 2.67 -22.53 26.12
C VAL A 11 3.00 -21.08 26.46
N LEU A 12 3.89 -20.45 25.71
CA LEU A 12 4.13 -19.01 25.86
C LEU A 12 4.17 -18.36 24.49
N PHE A 13 3.07 -17.64 24.27
CA PHE A 13 2.92 -16.46 23.43
C PHE A 13 3.13 -16.63 21.93
N ALA A 14 2.02 -16.97 21.27
CA ALA A 14 1.67 -16.29 20.03
C ALA A 14 1.57 -14.78 20.33
N ALA A 15 2.70 -14.08 20.27
CA ALA A 15 2.68 -12.66 19.97
C ALA A 15 2.34 -12.55 18.48
N GLY A 16 1.05 -12.64 18.17
CA GLY A 16 0.54 -12.09 16.94
C GLY A 16 0.83 -10.60 17.01
N ALA A 17 1.96 -10.20 16.45
CA ALA A 17 2.18 -8.80 16.15
C ALA A 17 1.12 -8.46 15.10
N VAL A 18 0.01 -7.88 15.57
CA VAL A 18 -0.74 -6.92 14.76
C VAL A 18 0.23 -5.75 14.61
N HIS A 19 1.17 -5.89 13.68
CA HIS A 19 1.81 -4.73 13.12
C HIS A 19 0.73 -4.08 12.25
N ALA A 20 0.10 -3.06 12.81
CA ALA A 20 0.32 -1.70 12.31
C ALA A 20 1.66 -1.62 11.53
N GLU A 21 1.69 -2.11 10.31
CA GLU A 21 2.91 -2.44 9.53
C GLU A 21 2.99 -1.49 8.35
N GLU A 22 4.20 -1.08 7.99
CA GLU A 22 4.45 -0.47 6.70
C GLU A 22 3.88 -1.37 5.60
N ARG A 23 2.85 -0.89 4.90
CA ARG A 23 2.14 -1.61 3.86
C ARG A 23 2.56 -1.12 2.50
N GLN A 24 2.50 -2.02 1.52
CA GLN A 24 2.73 -1.68 0.12
C GLN A 24 1.40 -1.74 -0.64
N ALA A 25 1.16 -0.78 -1.53
CA ALA A 25 0.00 -0.76 -2.40
C ALA A 25 0.39 -0.38 -3.83
N ARG A 26 -0.44 -0.82 -4.79
CA ARG A 26 -0.30 -0.48 -6.21
C ARG A 26 -1.51 0.30 -6.66
N ILE A 27 -1.29 1.49 -7.20
CA ILE A 27 -2.36 2.41 -7.61
C ILE A 27 -2.21 2.69 -9.09
N GLU A 28 -3.20 2.30 -9.88
CA GLU A 28 -3.31 2.73 -11.27
C GLU A 28 -3.84 4.15 -11.32
N VAL A 29 -3.17 5.01 -12.09
CA VAL A 29 -3.62 6.37 -12.36
C VAL A 29 -3.77 6.58 -13.85
N SER A 30 -4.87 7.21 -14.23
CA SER A 30 -5.20 7.58 -15.61
C SER A 30 -5.40 9.09 -15.75
N GLY A 31 -5.25 9.59 -16.96
CA GLY A 31 -5.34 11.02 -17.28
C GLY A 31 -3.99 11.71 -17.42
N LEU A 32 -2.92 10.96 -17.70
CA LEU A 32 -1.55 11.45 -17.83
C LEU A 32 -1.30 12.05 -19.23
N TRP A 33 -2.08 13.05 -19.62
CA TRP A 33 -2.05 13.65 -20.97
C TRP A 33 -0.91 14.63 -21.24
N CYS A 34 -0.02 14.81 -20.27
CA CYS A 34 1.06 15.79 -20.33
C CYS A 34 2.38 15.21 -19.80
N PRO A 35 3.54 15.67 -20.30
CA PRO A 35 4.84 15.12 -19.91
C PRO A 35 5.15 15.19 -18.41
N SER A 36 4.53 16.13 -17.68
CA SER A 36 4.72 16.33 -16.25
C SER A 36 3.58 15.76 -15.39
N CYS A 37 2.58 15.13 -15.99
CA CYS A 37 1.37 14.71 -15.28
C CYS A 37 1.68 13.63 -14.22
N SER A 38 2.60 12.70 -14.52
CA SER A 38 3.05 11.69 -13.57
C SER A 38 3.77 12.29 -12.35
N TYR A 39 4.51 13.39 -12.54
CA TYR A 39 5.13 14.09 -11.41
C TYR A 39 4.06 14.73 -10.50
N ILE A 40 3.05 15.38 -11.06
CA ILE A 40 1.97 16.02 -10.29
C ILE A 40 1.18 14.97 -9.48
N VAL A 41 0.87 13.82 -10.10
CA VAL A 41 0.22 12.71 -9.41
C VAL A 41 1.08 12.18 -8.27
N GLY A 42 2.39 11.99 -8.49
CA GLY A 42 3.30 11.54 -7.44
C GLY A 42 3.32 12.47 -6.24
N GLU A 43 3.43 13.79 -6.48
CA GLU A 43 3.35 14.81 -5.43
C GLU A 43 1.99 14.78 -4.72
N ALA A 44 0.90 14.53 -5.44
CA ALA A 44 -0.42 14.41 -4.84
C ALA A 44 -0.51 13.21 -3.88
N LEU A 45 0.01 12.04 -4.28
CA LEU A 45 0.05 10.85 -3.42
C LEU A 45 0.88 11.09 -2.15
N GLN A 46 2.04 11.75 -2.29
CA GLN A 46 2.94 12.05 -1.17
C GLN A 46 2.42 13.12 -0.20
N LYS A 47 1.27 13.75 -0.48
CA LYS A 47 0.60 14.64 0.49
C LYS A 47 -0.09 13.87 1.61
N SER A 48 -0.46 12.62 1.37
CA SER A 48 -0.95 11.73 2.40
C SER A 48 0.18 11.38 3.37
N ALA A 49 -0.14 11.22 4.65
CA ALA A 49 0.88 10.92 5.64
C ALA A 49 1.56 9.59 5.33
N SER A 50 2.86 9.50 5.63
CA SER A 50 3.73 8.32 5.47
C SER A 50 3.84 7.72 4.07
N VAL A 51 3.27 8.34 3.04
CA VAL A 51 3.35 7.82 1.67
C VAL A 51 4.72 8.08 1.06
N GLU A 52 5.38 7.01 0.61
CA GLU A 52 6.58 7.07 -0.22
C GLU A 52 6.34 6.36 -1.57
N ILE A 53 6.91 6.90 -2.64
CA ILE A 53 6.82 6.28 -3.97
C ILE A 53 8.03 5.36 -4.14
N VAL A 54 7.77 4.07 -4.28
CA VAL A 54 8.77 3.04 -4.56
C VAL A 54 9.12 3.02 -6.05
N SER A 55 8.10 3.07 -6.90
CA SER A 55 8.27 3.07 -8.35
C SER A 55 7.04 3.65 -9.07
N PHE A 56 7.27 4.07 -10.30
CA PHE A 56 6.23 4.40 -11.27
C PHE A 56 6.50 3.66 -12.57
N GLU A 57 5.50 2.92 -13.04
CA GLU A 57 5.53 2.17 -14.29
C GLU A 57 4.51 2.79 -15.26
N GLU A 58 5.00 3.50 -16.27
CA GLU A 58 4.14 4.09 -17.30
C GLU A 58 3.67 3.01 -18.28
N HIS A 59 2.39 3.03 -18.67
CA HIS A 59 1.87 2.16 -19.71
C HIS A 59 2.31 2.64 -21.11
N GLU A 60 2.30 1.74 -22.11
CA GLU A 60 2.75 2.07 -23.47
C GLU A 60 2.04 3.27 -24.11
N SER A 61 0.79 3.54 -23.73
CA SER A 61 0.04 4.70 -24.25
C SER A 61 0.54 6.04 -23.69
N GLY A 62 1.21 6.03 -22.53
CA GLY A 62 1.59 7.24 -21.78
C GLY A 62 0.42 7.93 -21.08
N GLU A 63 -0.82 7.47 -21.26
CA GLU A 63 -2.03 8.11 -20.72
C GLU A 63 -2.36 7.66 -19.28
N SER A 64 -1.64 6.64 -18.81
CA SER A 64 -1.84 5.97 -17.53
C SER A 64 -0.55 5.29 -17.06
N GLY A 65 -0.48 4.98 -15.77
CA GLY A 65 0.61 4.18 -15.20
C GLY A 65 0.28 3.71 -13.79
N VAL A 66 1.15 2.86 -13.25
CA VAL A 66 0.99 2.28 -11.92
C VAL A 66 2.06 2.82 -10.97
N TYR A 67 1.62 3.37 -9.84
CA TYR A 67 2.48 3.73 -8.73
C TYR A 67 2.54 2.57 -7.76
N THR A 68 3.74 2.15 -7.39
CA THR A 68 3.94 1.32 -6.20
C THR A 68 4.35 2.23 -5.06
N ILE A 69 3.62 2.18 -3.95
CA ILE A 69 3.86 3.03 -2.78
C ILE A 69 4.04 2.19 -1.52
N THR A 70 4.75 2.73 -0.54
CA THR A 70 4.68 2.30 0.85
C THR A 70 3.92 3.33 1.67
N PHE A 71 3.23 2.88 2.71
CA PHE A 71 2.52 3.75 3.65
C PHE A 71 2.35 3.06 5.01
N ASP A 72 2.19 3.84 6.06
CA ASP A 72 1.83 3.35 7.40
C ASP A 72 0.30 3.43 7.55
N ASP A 73 -0.34 2.26 7.62
CA ASP A 73 -1.80 2.15 7.68
C ASP A 73 -2.40 2.58 9.03
N THR A 74 -1.57 2.91 10.02
CA THR A 74 -2.00 3.56 11.25
C THR A 74 -2.04 5.08 11.15
N LEU A 75 -1.35 5.65 10.17
CA LEU A 75 -1.28 7.10 9.94
C LEU A 75 -2.20 7.56 8.81
N THR A 76 -2.48 6.70 7.84
CA THR A 76 -3.30 7.03 6.68
C THR A 76 -4.01 5.80 6.13
N ALA A 77 -5.27 5.98 5.74
CA ALA A 77 -6.06 4.94 5.08
C ALA A 77 -5.78 4.93 3.57
N LEU A 78 -5.80 3.74 2.96
CA LEU A 78 -5.49 3.57 1.54
C LEU A 78 -6.51 4.31 0.64
N GLU A 79 -7.76 4.38 1.05
CA GLU A 79 -8.82 5.12 0.37
C GLU A 79 -8.55 6.63 0.37
N GLU A 80 -7.92 7.16 1.42
CA GLU A 80 -7.51 8.56 1.49
C GLU A 80 -6.38 8.86 0.50
N ILE A 81 -5.42 7.93 0.37
CA ILE A 81 -4.32 8.05 -0.59
C ILE A 81 -4.86 8.03 -2.02
N VAL A 82 -5.71 7.05 -2.35
CA VAL A 82 -6.31 6.90 -3.70
C VAL A 82 -7.20 8.09 -4.06
N ALA A 83 -7.75 8.80 -3.08
CA ALA A 83 -8.54 10.01 -3.33
C ALA A 83 -7.69 11.25 -3.69
N GLN A 84 -6.40 11.30 -3.34
CA GLN A 84 -5.57 12.51 -3.54
C GLN A 84 -5.48 12.98 -5.00
N PRO A 85 -5.26 12.11 -6.01
CA PRO A 85 -5.10 12.55 -7.39
C PRO A 85 -6.35 13.24 -7.98
N ALA A 86 -7.53 12.97 -7.43
CA ALA A 86 -8.79 13.58 -7.88
C ALA A 86 -8.81 15.11 -7.70
N ALA A 87 -8.12 15.64 -6.70
CA ALA A 87 -7.99 17.09 -6.50
C ALA A 87 -7.27 17.81 -7.66
N TYR A 88 -6.59 17.04 -8.51
CA TYR A 88 -5.82 17.50 -9.65
C TYR A 88 -6.41 17.06 -11.00
N GLY A 89 -7.57 16.39 -10.99
CA GLY A 89 -8.26 15.93 -12.19
C GLY A 89 -7.78 14.57 -12.72
N TYR A 90 -7.02 13.81 -11.92
CA TYR A 90 -6.61 12.44 -12.27
C TYR A 90 -7.55 11.42 -11.63
N ASN A 91 -7.72 10.28 -12.29
CA ASN A 91 -8.48 9.16 -11.75
C ASN A 91 -7.51 8.09 -11.25
N ALA A 92 -7.69 7.64 -10.00
CA ALA A 92 -6.83 6.67 -9.36
C ALA A 92 -7.64 5.48 -8.83
N VAL A 93 -7.13 4.28 -9.01
CA VAL A 93 -7.78 3.03 -8.62
C VAL A 93 -6.75 2.10 -7.98
N LEU A 94 -7.12 1.46 -6.88
CA LEU A 94 -6.28 0.45 -6.25
C LEU A 94 -6.24 -0.83 -7.10
N LEU A 95 -5.04 -1.31 -7.41
CA LEU A 95 -4.79 -2.58 -8.07
C LEU A 95 -4.50 -3.64 -7.01
N ASP A 96 -5.55 -4.36 -6.59
CA ASP A 96 -5.58 -5.48 -5.63
C ASP A 96 -4.73 -5.32 -4.36
N ASP A 97 -5.41 -5.25 -3.20
CA ASP A 97 -4.74 -5.29 -1.89
C ASP A 97 -4.07 -6.67 -1.72
N PRO A 98 -2.73 -6.76 -1.53
CA PRO A 98 -2.05 -8.03 -1.26
C PRO A 98 -2.59 -8.76 -0.02
N SER A 99 -3.46 -8.14 0.79
CA SER A 99 -4.20 -8.79 1.87
C SER A 99 -5.28 -9.80 1.43
N ASN A 100 -5.53 -9.99 0.13
CA ASN A 100 -6.57 -10.90 -0.40
C ASN A 100 -6.04 -12.22 -1.02
N SER A 101 -4.83 -12.67 -0.67
CA SER A 101 -4.31 -14.01 -1.05
C SER A 101 -4.13 -14.96 0.11
#